data_AF-A0A3Q8CB64-F1
#
_entry.id   AF-A0A3Q8CB64-F1
#
_cell.length_a   1.000
_cell.length_b   1.000
_cell.length_c   1.000
_cell.angle_alpha   90.00
_cell.angle_beta   90.00
_cell.angle_gamma   90.00
#
_symmetry.space_group_name_H-M   'P 1'
#
loop_
_entity.id
_entity.type
_entity.pdbx_description
1 polymer ?
#
loop_
_entity_poly.entity_id
_entity_poly.type
_entity_poly.pdbx_seq_one_letter_code
_entity_poly.pdbx_strand_id
1 'polypeptide(L)'
;MAQIPKLDNAPINVSPFRDQARKELINILDTIRGKKTLYLDPKLSGSLALILQTALLKEYGVENLGHLSTNPVQSDCKNVLYLIRPQINLMKLISAQIQQDVRQNHQREYTVIFVPRRTVVCEKILQEEKVHAMVKIVEYPLYIIPVDEDVLSFELELAYKECQVDGDTSSLWHVAKAIHKLQSAFGVIPNVRVKGKAATTVADILSRMQLEQPVVSSNAGIPEIDTLILLDRHVDMVTPMCSQLTYEGLLDEFLHINNGAIELDASIMGAQEEGKKAKVPLNSSDKLYREIRDLNFGVVGQVLRQKATTMRQDYTEVTTTSQTVSELKDFVKKLSSLPEMTRHTHLAQHLSTFTTKPTFLGRLSIEQTLVEGQSYDICFEYIEEMIHKQEPFLSVLRLLVLFSITNGGLPKKHFDYLRRELLHSYGFEHMATLINLEKSGLFKKQDSKSNWVTVKRGLNLVVEDVDDANPSDIAYVFSGYAPLSIRLVQHALRAGWRSIEEIVRLLPGPHSERKQFLQAQEEVPTSNDIGLVDGRRLLVLVVFIGGVTFAEISALRFLSAQEGMTYDLIVGTTKIINGSSLLETLIDVQP
;
A
#
# COMPACT_ATOMS: atom_id res chain seq x y z
N MET A 1 -0.78 10.63 -18.06
CA MET A 1 -0.11 9.34 -17.73
C MET A 1 0.41 9.45 -16.31
N ALA A 2 0.44 8.35 -15.54
CA ALA A 2 1.13 8.38 -14.24
C ALA A 2 2.61 8.72 -14.48
N GLN A 3 3.17 9.63 -13.69
CA GLN A 3 4.57 10.01 -13.80
C GLN A 3 5.41 9.01 -13.01
N ILE A 4 6.40 8.40 -13.65
CA ILE A 4 7.37 7.53 -12.96
C ILE A 4 8.16 8.39 -11.96
N PRO A 5 8.21 8.03 -10.67
CA PRO A 5 8.92 8.83 -9.67
C PRO A 5 10.43 8.78 -9.91
N LYS A 6 11.11 9.91 -9.73
CA LYS A 6 12.54 10.04 -10.04
C LYS A 6 13.48 9.25 -9.11
N LEU A 7 13.06 8.99 -7.86
CA LEU A 7 13.81 8.24 -6.84
C LEU A 7 15.16 8.85 -6.41
N ASP A 8 15.47 10.08 -6.84
CA ASP A 8 16.80 10.68 -6.66
C ASP A 8 17.17 10.94 -5.19
N ASN A 9 16.19 11.12 -4.29
CA ASN A 9 16.43 11.35 -2.86
C ASN A 9 16.06 10.14 -1.97
N ALA A 10 16.01 8.94 -2.56
CA ALA A 10 15.81 7.72 -1.80
C ALA A 10 16.97 7.49 -0.79
N PRO A 11 16.71 7.02 0.44
CA PRO A 11 17.76 6.70 1.40
C PRO A 11 18.74 5.62 0.91
N ILE A 12 18.29 4.78 -0.03
CA ILE A 12 19.09 3.77 -0.72
C ILE A 12 18.73 3.75 -2.21
N ASN A 13 19.68 3.42 -3.08
CA ASN A 13 19.46 3.44 -4.53
C ASN A 13 18.59 2.25 -4.99
N VAL A 14 17.27 2.46 -5.06
CA VAL A 14 16.29 1.44 -5.48
C VAL A 14 15.95 1.47 -6.98
N SER A 15 16.51 2.42 -7.75
CA SER A 15 16.34 2.51 -9.20
C SER A 15 16.69 1.23 -9.98
N PRO A 16 17.76 0.48 -9.61
CA PRO A 16 18.12 -0.77 -10.29
C PRO A 16 17.00 -1.82 -10.30
N PHE A 17 16.12 -1.86 -9.29
CA PHE A 17 15.00 -2.80 -9.28
C PHE A 17 13.98 -2.48 -10.37
N ARG A 18 13.70 -1.19 -10.59
CA ARG A 18 12.80 -0.75 -11.66
C ARG A 18 13.40 -1.03 -13.03
N ASP A 19 14.69 -0.75 -13.21
CA ASP A 19 15.38 -0.98 -14.48
C ASP A 19 15.48 -2.46 -14.81
N GLN A 20 15.77 -3.30 -13.81
CA GLN A 20 15.80 -4.75 -13.97
C GLN A 20 14.41 -5.30 -14.31
N ALA A 21 13.35 -4.86 -13.62
CA ALA A 21 11.96 -5.23 -13.94
C ALA A 21 11.61 -4.86 -15.39
N ARG A 22 11.93 -3.63 -15.81
CA ARG A 22 11.72 -3.17 -17.18
C ARG A 22 12.46 -4.05 -18.19
N LYS A 23 13.73 -4.33 -17.94
CA LYS A 23 14.57 -5.16 -18.81
C LYS A 23 14.05 -6.59 -18.94
N GLU A 24 13.63 -7.20 -17.82
CA GLU A 24 13.06 -8.55 -17.81
C GLU A 24 11.79 -8.65 -18.66
N LEU A 25 10.86 -7.70 -18.52
CA LEU A 25 9.64 -7.69 -19.34
C LEU A 25 9.96 -7.48 -20.82
N ILE A 26 10.85 -6.56 -21.14
CA ILE A 26 11.29 -6.31 -22.51
C ILE A 26 11.91 -7.56 -23.13
N ASN A 27 12.79 -8.25 -22.40
CA ASN A 27 13.40 -9.49 -22.87
C ASN A 27 12.35 -10.56 -23.17
N ILE A 28 11.32 -10.69 -22.33
CA ILE A 28 10.21 -11.62 -22.58
C ILE A 28 9.49 -11.26 -23.88
N LEU A 29 9.16 -9.98 -24.08
CA LEU A 29 8.50 -9.49 -25.30
C LEU A 29 9.36 -9.70 -26.55
N ASP A 30 10.67 -9.46 -26.46
CA ASP A 30 11.61 -9.60 -27.57
C ASP A 30 11.78 -11.07 -28.02
N THR A 31 11.64 -12.02 -27.09
CA THR A 31 11.67 -13.46 -27.45
C THR A 31 10.50 -13.90 -28.33
N ILE A 32 9.41 -13.12 -28.37
CA ILE A 32 8.22 -13.41 -29.17
C ILE A 32 8.29 -12.55 -30.44
N ARG A 33 8.55 -13.16 -31.60
CA ARG A 33 8.74 -12.40 -32.84
C ARG A 33 7.42 -11.95 -33.46
N GLY A 34 7.45 -10.79 -34.11
CA GLY A 34 6.31 -10.23 -34.85
C GLY A 34 5.36 -9.38 -34.01
N LYS A 35 4.23 -9.03 -34.64
CA LYS A 35 3.15 -8.22 -34.07
C LYS A 35 2.40 -9.00 -32.98
N LYS A 36 2.04 -8.31 -31.91
CA LYS A 36 1.48 -8.89 -30.69
C LYS A 36 0.28 -8.10 -30.20
N THR A 37 -0.65 -8.83 -29.59
CA THR A 37 -1.70 -8.26 -28.75
C THR A 37 -1.43 -8.65 -27.32
N LEU A 38 -1.40 -7.65 -26.44
CA LEU A 38 -1.13 -7.82 -25.02
C LEU A 38 -2.40 -7.53 -24.20
N TYR A 39 -2.91 -8.56 -23.53
CA TYR A 39 -3.97 -8.44 -22.53
C TYR A 39 -3.36 -8.39 -21.14
N LEU A 40 -3.70 -7.35 -20.39
CA LEU A 40 -3.27 -7.16 -19.01
C LEU A 40 -4.37 -7.58 -18.04
N ASP A 41 -3.98 -8.17 -16.91
CA ASP A 41 -4.82 -8.14 -15.71
C ASP A 41 -5.09 -6.66 -15.34
N PRO A 42 -6.36 -6.23 -15.23
CA PRO A 42 -6.70 -4.87 -14.83
C PRO A 42 -5.94 -4.38 -13.59
N LYS A 43 -5.75 -5.26 -12.59
CA LYS A 43 -5.11 -4.91 -11.32
C LYS A 43 -3.58 -4.81 -11.40
N LEU A 44 -2.94 -5.33 -12.45
CA LEU A 44 -1.49 -5.14 -12.68
C LEU A 44 -1.18 -3.87 -13.48
N SER A 45 -2.18 -3.32 -14.17
CA SER A 45 -1.94 -2.35 -15.24
C SER A 45 -1.31 -1.06 -14.75
N GLY A 46 -1.76 -0.53 -13.61
CA GLY A 46 -1.14 0.66 -13.06
C GLY A 46 0.24 0.39 -12.44
N SER A 47 0.48 -0.81 -11.92
CA SER A 47 1.79 -1.21 -11.37
C SER A 47 2.84 -1.33 -12.48
N LEU A 48 2.44 -1.79 -13.66
CA LEU A 48 3.28 -1.77 -14.86
C LEU A 48 3.58 -0.36 -15.35
N ALA A 49 2.66 0.59 -15.20
CA ALA A 49 2.86 1.99 -15.58
C ALA A 49 3.97 2.68 -14.75
N LEU A 50 4.31 2.15 -13.57
CA LEU A 50 5.44 2.61 -12.74
C LEU A 50 6.80 2.05 -13.21
N ILE A 51 6.79 1.04 -14.09
CA ILE A 51 7.99 0.36 -14.58
C ILE A 51 8.32 0.82 -16.00
N LEU A 52 7.30 0.89 -16.86
CA LEU A 52 7.45 1.21 -18.28
C LEU A 52 6.31 2.08 -18.81
N GLN A 53 6.61 2.84 -19.86
CA GLN A 53 5.61 3.62 -20.59
C GLN A 53 5.01 2.79 -21.73
N THR A 54 3.74 3.03 -22.05
CA THR A 54 3.03 2.35 -23.15
C THR A 54 3.71 2.54 -24.51
N ALA A 55 4.38 3.68 -24.73
CA ALA A 55 5.13 3.93 -25.96
C ALA A 55 6.22 2.86 -26.21
N LEU A 56 6.92 2.46 -25.14
CA LEU A 56 7.97 1.46 -25.21
C LEU A 56 7.44 0.08 -25.61
N LEU A 57 6.22 -0.29 -25.18
CA LEU A 57 5.60 -1.57 -25.59
C LEU A 57 5.42 -1.65 -27.11
N LYS A 58 5.09 -0.53 -27.76
CA LYS A 58 4.91 -0.47 -29.22
C LYS A 58 6.23 -0.72 -29.96
N GLU A 59 7.35 -0.25 -29.42
CA GLU A 59 8.69 -0.50 -29.99
C GLU A 59 9.04 -1.99 -30.00
N TYR A 60 8.51 -2.76 -29.05
CA TYR A 60 8.66 -4.22 -28.97
C TYR A 60 7.49 -4.99 -29.61
N GLY A 61 6.77 -4.37 -30.55
CA GLY A 61 5.79 -5.03 -31.41
C GLY A 61 4.42 -5.28 -30.79
N VAL A 62 4.09 -4.62 -29.67
CA VAL A 62 2.72 -4.63 -29.11
C VAL A 62 1.88 -3.61 -29.89
N GLU A 63 0.99 -4.10 -30.76
CA GLU A 63 0.10 -3.24 -31.55
C GLU A 63 -1.18 -2.91 -30.80
N ASN A 64 -1.75 -3.91 -30.13
CA ASN A 64 -2.98 -3.79 -29.37
C ASN A 64 -2.69 -4.04 -27.89
N LEU A 65 -3.13 -3.12 -27.03
CA LEU A 65 -3.07 -3.24 -25.60
C LEU A 65 -4.50 -3.18 -25.05
N GLY A 66 -4.89 -4.18 -24.27
CA GLY A 66 -6.21 -4.23 -23.67
C GLY A 66 -6.19 -4.89 -22.30
N HIS A 67 -7.33 -4.88 -21.63
CA HIS A 67 -7.52 -5.63 -20.39
C HIS A 67 -8.17 -6.98 -20.70
N LEU A 68 -7.76 -8.02 -19.97
CA LEU A 68 -8.44 -9.30 -19.99
C LEU A 68 -9.87 -9.11 -19.48
N SER A 69 -10.84 -9.63 -20.25
CA SER A 69 -12.26 -9.52 -19.94
C SER A 69 -12.99 -10.75 -20.51
N THR A 70 -14.31 -10.80 -20.32
CA THR A 70 -15.19 -11.82 -20.93
C THR A 70 -15.32 -11.67 -22.44
N ASN A 71 -14.92 -10.53 -23.00
CA ASN A 71 -14.99 -10.31 -24.43
C ASN A 71 -14.00 -11.21 -25.19
N PRO A 72 -14.33 -11.61 -26.42
CA PRO A 72 -13.41 -12.36 -27.28
C PRO A 72 -12.16 -11.55 -27.60
N VAL A 73 -11.12 -12.22 -28.11
CA VAL A 73 -9.91 -11.52 -28.58
C VAL A 73 -10.24 -10.68 -29.82
N GLN A 74 -10.14 -9.37 -29.67
CA GLN A 74 -10.41 -8.36 -30.70
C GLN A 74 -9.12 -7.92 -31.39
N SER A 75 -8.46 -8.84 -32.11
CA SER A 75 -7.21 -8.52 -32.80
C SER A 75 -6.86 -9.48 -33.93
N ASP A 76 -6.26 -8.96 -34.99
CA ASP A 76 -5.73 -9.77 -36.09
C ASP A 76 -4.29 -10.27 -35.85
N CYS A 77 -3.67 -9.92 -34.72
CA CYS A 77 -2.32 -10.37 -34.40
C CYS A 77 -2.29 -11.89 -34.19
N LYS A 78 -1.28 -12.55 -34.78
CA LYS A 78 -1.03 -13.98 -34.57
C LYS A 78 -0.65 -14.28 -33.11
N ASN A 79 0.14 -13.41 -32.49
CA ASN A 79 0.59 -13.59 -31.10
C ASN A 79 -0.36 -12.90 -30.12
N VAL A 80 -0.90 -13.67 -29.17
CA VAL A 80 -1.73 -13.16 -28.07
C VAL A 80 -1.04 -13.46 -26.75
N LEU A 81 -0.72 -12.40 -26.00
CA LEU A 81 -0.01 -12.47 -24.73
C LEU A 81 -0.95 -12.07 -23.61
N TYR A 82 -0.95 -12.84 -22.53
CA TYR A 82 -1.68 -12.56 -21.30
C TYR A 82 -0.68 -12.29 -20.17
N LEU A 83 -0.59 -11.06 -19.69
CA LEU A 83 0.25 -10.69 -18.55
C LEU A 83 -0.63 -10.57 -17.29
N ILE A 84 -0.58 -11.60 -16.45
CA ILE A 84 -1.61 -11.86 -15.43
C ILE A 84 -1.03 -12.32 -14.08
N ARG A 85 -1.79 -12.13 -13.00
CA ARG A 85 -1.51 -12.78 -11.71
C ARG A 85 -2.00 -14.23 -11.71
N PRO A 86 -1.42 -15.13 -10.90
CA PRO A 86 -1.83 -16.53 -10.84
C PRO A 86 -3.17 -16.73 -10.12
N GLN A 87 -4.27 -16.33 -10.75
CA GLN A 87 -5.63 -16.39 -10.22
C GLN A 87 -6.53 -17.32 -11.04
N ILE A 88 -7.34 -18.13 -10.36
CA ILE A 88 -8.18 -19.18 -10.97
C ILE A 88 -9.19 -18.57 -11.97
N ASN A 89 -9.83 -17.47 -11.60
CA ASN A 89 -10.80 -16.78 -12.47
C ASN A 89 -10.15 -16.28 -13.77
N LEU A 90 -8.91 -15.78 -13.73
CA LEU A 90 -8.19 -15.34 -14.92
C LEU A 90 -7.86 -16.52 -15.83
N MET A 91 -7.51 -17.69 -15.28
CA MET A 91 -7.28 -18.91 -16.07
C MET A 91 -8.56 -19.33 -16.81
N LYS A 92 -9.72 -19.22 -16.17
CA LYS A 92 -11.02 -19.51 -16.80
C LYS A 92 -11.34 -18.53 -17.94
N LEU A 93 -11.08 -17.23 -17.75
CA LEU A 93 -11.27 -16.23 -18.81
C LEU A 93 -10.36 -16.48 -20.01
N ILE A 94 -9.07 -16.74 -19.78
CA ILE A 94 -8.11 -17.07 -20.85
C ILE A 94 -8.57 -18.33 -21.59
N SER A 95 -8.97 -19.37 -20.85
CA SER A 95 -9.45 -20.62 -21.43
C SER A 95 -10.69 -20.41 -22.31
N ALA A 96 -11.65 -19.60 -21.85
CA ALA A 96 -12.85 -19.27 -22.62
C ALA A 96 -12.53 -18.55 -23.94
N GLN A 97 -11.59 -17.59 -23.91
CA GLN A 97 -11.15 -16.87 -25.11
C GLN A 97 -10.46 -17.81 -26.11
N ILE A 98 -9.55 -18.67 -25.65
CA ILE A 98 -8.84 -19.64 -26.51
C ILE A 98 -9.84 -20.64 -27.11
N GLN A 99 -10.76 -21.18 -26.32
CA GLN A 99 -11.78 -22.12 -26.81
C GLN A 99 -12.69 -21.45 -27.85
N GLN A 100 -13.02 -20.17 -27.69
CA GLN A 100 -13.81 -19.44 -28.68
C GLN A 100 -13.04 -19.27 -30.00
N ASP A 101 -11.76 -18.91 -29.95
CA ASP A 101 -10.92 -18.80 -31.14
C ASP A 101 -10.82 -20.13 -31.88
N VAL A 102 -10.66 -21.24 -31.15
CA VAL A 102 -10.65 -22.59 -31.73
C VAL A 102 -11.97 -22.90 -32.44
N ARG A 103 -13.12 -22.53 -31.86
CA ARG A 103 -14.45 -22.70 -32.51
C ARG A 103 -14.60 -21.84 -33.77
N GLN A 104 -13.98 -20.67 -33.80
CA GLN A 104 -13.98 -19.75 -34.95
C GLN A 104 -12.86 -20.05 -35.96
N ASN A 105 -12.08 -21.12 -35.73
CA ASN A 105 -10.95 -21.54 -36.56
C ASN A 105 -9.84 -20.48 -36.69
N HIS A 106 -9.70 -19.61 -35.69
CA HIS A 106 -8.58 -18.66 -35.61
C HIS A 106 -7.29 -19.38 -35.21
N GLN A 107 -6.25 -19.22 -36.02
CA GLN A 107 -4.94 -19.83 -35.78
C GLN A 107 -4.01 -18.79 -35.12
N ARG A 108 -3.98 -18.78 -33.79
CA ARG A 108 -3.15 -17.87 -32.97
C ARG A 108 -2.16 -18.64 -32.09
N GLU A 109 -1.11 -17.95 -31.67
CA GLU A 109 -0.12 -18.42 -30.71
C GLU A 109 -0.33 -17.70 -29.38
N TYR A 110 -0.61 -18.46 -28.32
CA TYR A 110 -0.93 -17.92 -27.00
C TYR A 110 0.25 -18.01 -26.05
N THR A 111 0.55 -16.93 -25.33
CA THR A 111 1.53 -16.94 -24.24
C THR A 111 0.90 -16.40 -22.96
N VAL A 112 1.01 -17.14 -21.86
CA VAL A 112 0.62 -16.69 -20.53
C VAL A 112 1.88 -16.32 -19.75
N ILE A 113 2.01 -15.05 -19.38
CA ILE A 113 3.10 -14.47 -18.62
C ILE A 113 2.59 -14.26 -17.19
N PHE A 114 2.99 -15.13 -16.27
CA PHE A 114 2.60 -15.03 -14.86
C PHE A 114 3.45 -14.02 -14.11
N VAL A 115 2.78 -13.20 -13.29
CA VAL A 115 3.41 -12.20 -12.42
C VAL A 115 3.09 -12.52 -10.94
N PRO A 116 4.10 -12.73 -10.07
CA PRO A 116 5.52 -12.87 -10.40
C PRO A 116 5.88 -14.27 -10.91
N ARG A 117 5.06 -15.28 -10.60
CA ARG A 117 5.36 -16.70 -10.83
C ARG A 117 4.08 -17.50 -11.11
N ARG A 118 4.19 -18.60 -11.85
CA ARG A 118 3.08 -19.54 -12.05
C ARG A 118 2.81 -20.36 -10.78
N THR A 119 1.57 -20.81 -10.63
CA THR A 119 1.17 -21.73 -9.55
C THR A 119 0.67 -23.04 -10.13
N VAL A 120 0.89 -24.13 -9.40
CA VAL A 120 0.45 -25.49 -9.81
C VAL A 120 -1.06 -25.53 -10.06
N VAL A 121 -1.83 -24.81 -9.24
CA VAL A 121 -3.29 -24.72 -9.37
C VAL A 121 -3.69 -24.08 -10.71
N CYS A 122 -3.03 -22.99 -11.13
CA CYS A 122 -3.35 -22.35 -12.40
C CYS A 122 -3.05 -23.25 -13.61
N GLU A 123 -1.93 -23.97 -13.58
CA GLU A 123 -1.61 -24.93 -14.64
C GLU A 123 -2.63 -26.07 -14.72
N LYS A 124 -3.08 -26.57 -13.56
CA LYS A 124 -4.11 -27.61 -13.50
C LYS A 124 -5.44 -27.13 -14.09
N ILE A 125 -5.86 -25.89 -13.84
CA ILE A 125 -7.07 -25.32 -14.46
C ILE A 125 -6.93 -25.28 -15.99
N LEU A 126 -5.78 -24.82 -16.51
CA LEU A 126 -5.55 -24.81 -17.96
C LEU A 126 -5.57 -26.22 -18.58
N GLN A 127 -5.13 -27.25 -17.82
CA GLN A 127 -5.19 -28.65 -18.23
C GLN A 127 -6.62 -29.18 -18.25
N GLU A 128 -7.40 -28.92 -17.21
CA GLU A 128 -8.82 -29.30 -17.10
C GLU A 128 -9.66 -28.65 -18.20
N GLU A 129 -9.38 -27.39 -18.52
CA GLU A 129 -9.99 -26.64 -19.62
C GLU A 129 -9.45 -27.03 -21.01
N LYS A 130 -8.51 -27.98 -21.07
CA LYS A 130 -7.90 -28.54 -22.29
C LYS A 130 -7.17 -27.54 -23.19
N VAL A 131 -6.74 -26.40 -22.62
CA VAL A 131 -6.00 -25.35 -23.34
C VAL A 131 -4.51 -25.31 -22.99
N HIS A 132 -4.06 -26.05 -21.97
CA HIS A 132 -2.67 -26.05 -21.51
C HIS A 132 -1.65 -26.31 -22.63
N ALA A 133 -1.93 -27.25 -23.54
CA ALA A 133 -1.02 -27.56 -24.65
C ALA A 133 -0.99 -26.47 -25.74
N MET A 134 -1.95 -25.53 -25.72
CA MET A 134 -2.07 -24.43 -26.68
C MET A 134 -1.37 -23.15 -26.19
N VAL A 135 -0.93 -23.11 -24.93
CA VAL A 135 -0.32 -21.92 -24.32
C VAL A 135 1.15 -22.15 -24.01
N LYS A 136 1.99 -21.17 -24.37
CA LYS A 136 3.35 -21.06 -23.84
C LYS A 136 3.29 -20.38 -22.47
N ILE A 137 3.88 -20.99 -21.45
CA ILE A 137 3.94 -20.42 -20.11
C ILE A 137 5.29 -19.74 -19.88
N VAL A 138 5.26 -18.50 -19.40
CA VAL A 138 6.43 -17.69 -19.05
C VAL A 138 6.20 -17.07 -17.67
N GLU A 139 7.27 -16.85 -16.91
CA GLU A 139 7.23 -16.15 -15.62
C GLU A 139 7.93 -14.79 -15.77
N TYR A 140 7.33 -13.74 -15.19
CA TYR A 140 7.92 -12.41 -15.09
C TYR A 140 8.13 -12.07 -13.60
N PRO A 141 9.35 -12.25 -13.06
CA PRO A 141 9.63 -12.22 -11.62
C PRO A 141 9.69 -10.81 -11.02
N LEU A 142 8.59 -10.07 -11.15
CA LEU A 142 8.36 -8.74 -10.59
C LEU A 142 7.99 -8.83 -9.10
N TYR A 143 8.98 -8.67 -8.22
CA TYR A 143 8.79 -8.78 -6.77
C TYR A 143 8.79 -7.43 -6.03
N ILE A 144 9.41 -6.39 -6.59
CA ILE A 144 9.60 -5.09 -5.93
C ILE A 144 9.30 -3.99 -6.94
N ILE A 145 8.42 -3.08 -6.56
CA ILE A 145 8.16 -1.84 -7.29
C ILE A 145 8.45 -0.67 -6.36
N PRO A 146 9.46 0.16 -6.66
CA PRO A 146 9.64 1.44 -5.99
C PRO A 146 8.53 2.39 -6.41
N VAL A 147 7.54 2.58 -5.54
CA VAL A 147 6.38 3.44 -5.77
C VAL A 147 6.68 4.89 -5.39
N ASP A 148 7.64 5.11 -4.50
CA ASP A 148 8.22 6.42 -4.18
C ASP A 148 9.68 6.25 -3.68
N GLU A 149 10.33 7.34 -3.27
CA GLU A 149 11.71 7.37 -2.76
C GLU A 149 11.93 6.43 -1.56
N ASP A 150 10.95 6.32 -0.68
CA ASP A 150 11.02 5.60 0.60
C ASP A 150 9.98 4.46 0.71
N VAL A 151 9.28 4.12 -0.38
CA VAL A 151 8.20 3.12 -0.37
C VAL A 151 8.38 2.10 -1.49
N LEU A 152 8.40 0.83 -1.10
CA LEU A 152 8.49 -0.35 -1.94
C LEU A 152 7.20 -1.17 -1.81
N SER A 153 6.52 -1.41 -2.92
CA SER A 153 5.36 -2.31 -2.99
C SER A 153 5.76 -3.65 -3.61
N PHE A 154 5.22 -4.75 -3.07
CA PHE A 154 5.34 -6.08 -3.66
C PHE A 154 4.15 -6.44 -4.55
N GLU A 155 3.13 -5.58 -4.62
CA GLU A 155 1.92 -5.74 -5.45
C GLU A 155 1.14 -7.05 -5.23
N LEU A 156 1.07 -7.48 -3.97
CA LEU A 156 0.34 -8.64 -3.50
C LEU A 156 -0.96 -8.21 -2.79
N GLU A 157 -1.93 -7.72 -3.58
CA GLU A 157 -3.22 -7.17 -3.11
C GLU A 157 -4.00 -8.13 -2.19
N LEU A 158 -4.01 -9.43 -2.52
CA LEU A 158 -4.81 -10.42 -1.79
C LEU A 158 -4.08 -11.06 -0.60
N ALA A 159 -2.85 -10.63 -0.30
CA ALA A 159 -2.00 -11.28 0.72
C ALA A 159 -2.69 -11.40 2.09
N TYR A 160 -3.49 -10.40 2.49
CA TYR A 160 -4.24 -10.46 3.75
C TYR A 160 -5.31 -11.57 3.71
N LYS A 161 -6.17 -11.58 2.70
CA LYS A 161 -7.24 -12.58 2.55
C LYS A 161 -6.67 -13.99 2.40
N GLU A 162 -5.67 -14.16 1.54
CA GLU A 162 -4.98 -15.43 1.33
C GLU A 162 -4.54 -16.03 2.67
N CYS A 163 -3.85 -15.23 3.50
CA CYS A 163 -3.32 -15.70 4.77
C CYS A 163 -4.40 -15.90 5.85
N GLN A 164 -5.36 -14.97 5.97
CA GLN A 164 -6.29 -14.93 7.11
C GLN A 164 -7.61 -15.67 6.85
N VAL A 165 -7.99 -15.88 5.59
CA VAL A 165 -9.28 -16.47 5.20
C VAL A 165 -9.09 -17.77 4.44
N ASP A 166 -8.20 -17.76 3.43
CA ASP A 166 -8.06 -18.89 2.50
C ASP A 166 -7.04 -19.93 3.01
N GLY A 167 -6.19 -19.55 3.97
CA GLY A 167 -5.09 -20.39 4.48
C GLY A 167 -3.95 -20.58 3.47
N ASP A 168 -3.89 -19.73 2.44
CA ASP A 168 -2.85 -19.70 1.43
C ASP A 168 -1.70 -18.79 1.89
N THR A 169 -0.48 -19.34 1.93
CA THR A 169 0.74 -18.62 2.32
C THR A 169 1.65 -18.31 1.13
N SER A 170 1.19 -18.46 -0.11
CA SER A 170 1.99 -18.26 -1.33
C SER A 170 2.57 -16.84 -1.40
N SER A 171 1.78 -15.82 -1.06
CA SER A 171 2.25 -14.43 -0.98
C SER A 171 3.41 -14.22 -0.01
N LEU A 172 3.48 -14.99 1.09
CA LEU A 172 4.58 -14.88 2.07
C LEU A 172 5.92 -15.32 1.47
N TRP A 173 5.90 -16.31 0.58
CA TRP A 173 7.11 -16.69 -0.15
C TRP A 173 7.58 -15.57 -1.09
N HIS A 174 6.64 -14.87 -1.75
CA HIS A 174 6.97 -13.71 -2.60
C HIS A 174 7.55 -12.55 -1.80
N VAL A 175 7.00 -12.26 -0.60
CA VAL A 175 7.57 -11.26 0.33
C VAL A 175 8.99 -11.64 0.73
N ALA A 176 9.22 -12.89 1.15
CA ALA A 176 10.55 -13.37 1.50
C ALA A 176 11.53 -13.28 0.31
N LYS A 177 11.06 -13.58 -0.91
CA LYS A 177 11.88 -13.47 -2.13
C LYS A 177 12.22 -12.02 -2.47
N ALA A 178 11.30 -11.08 -2.24
CA ALA A 178 11.56 -9.65 -2.38
C ALA A 178 12.66 -9.19 -1.39
N ILE A 179 12.54 -9.58 -0.12
CA ILE A 179 13.55 -9.25 0.90
C ILE A 179 14.90 -9.90 0.56
N HIS A 180 14.92 -11.15 0.09
CA HIS A 180 16.15 -11.83 -0.37
C HIS A 180 16.79 -11.11 -1.57
N LYS A 181 15.99 -10.56 -2.50
CA LYS A 181 16.50 -9.70 -3.60
C LYS A 181 17.11 -8.40 -3.06
N LEU A 182 16.50 -7.77 -2.04
CA LEU A 182 17.08 -6.60 -1.37
C LEU A 182 18.42 -6.96 -0.71
N GLN A 183 18.48 -8.08 0.02
CA GLN A 183 19.73 -8.54 0.63
C GLN A 183 20.81 -8.87 -0.42
N SER A 184 20.41 -9.41 -1.58
CA SER A 184 21.33 -9.66 -2.68
C SER A 184 21.93 -8.39 -3.28
N ALA A 185 21.19 -7.28 -3.24
CA ALA A 185 21.66 -5.99 -3.74
C ALA A 185 22.45 -5.18 -2.70
N PHE A 186 22.05 -5.25 -1.42
CA PHE A 186 22.47 -4.33 -0.38
C PHE A 186 23.16 -4.99 0.83
N GLY A 187 23.42 -6.30 0.76
CA GLY A 187 23.98 -7.08 1.85
C GLY A 187 22.93 -7.69 2.79
N VAL A 188 23.34 -8.70 3.54
CA VAL A 188 22.47 -9.40 4.50
C VAL A 188 22.11 -8.47 5.66
N ILE A 189 20.83 -8.16 5.80
CA ILE A 189 20.29 -7.34 6.90
C ILE A 189 20.55 -8.02 8.26
N PRO A 190 21.37 -7.44 9.15
CA PRO A 190 21.85 -8.13 10.34
C PRO A 190 20.79 -8.27 11.44
N ASN A 191 19.92 -7.28 11.63
CA ASN A 191 18.93 -7.30 12.71
C ASN A 191 17.53 -7.55 12.15
N VAL A 192 16.83 -8.59 12.64
CA VAL A 192 15.46 -8.93 12.21
C VAL A 192 14.53 -8.94 13.41
N ARG A 193 13.53 -8.07 13.38
CA ARG A 193 12.45 -8.00 14.38
C ARG A 193 11.13 -8.37 13.72
N VAL A 194 10.32 -9.16 14.40
CA VAL A 194 9.16 -9.80 13.81
C VAL A 194 7.98 -9.73 14.76
N LYS A 195 6.82 -9.23 14.32
CA LYS A 195 5.55 -9.33 15.05
C LYS A 195 4.45 -9.80 14.11
N GLY A 196 3.89 -10.96 14.40
CA GLY A 196 2.83 -11.59 13.61
C GLY A 196 3.16 -13.00 13.13
N LYS A 197 2.13 -13.77 12.80
CA LYS A 197 2.26 -15.15 12.31
C LYS A 197 2.84 -15.16 10.89
N ALA A 198 2.34 -14.32 10.01
CA ALA A 198 2.79 -14.25 8.62
C ALA A 198 4.23 -13.70 8.54
N ALA A 199 4.56 -12.70 9.35
CA ALA A 199 5.88 -12.13 9.55
C ALA A 199 6.89 -13.17 10.03
N THR A 200 6.49 -14.03 10.96
CA THR A 200 7.33 -15.15 11.42
C THR A 200 7.57 -16.14 10.30
N THR A 201 6.53 -16.51 9.56
CA THR A 201 6.67 -17.38 8.38
C THR A 201 7.60 -16.77 7.33
N VAL A 202 7.49 -15.46 7.05
CA VAL A 202 8.39 -14.75 6.12
C VAL A 202 9.84 -14.81 6.60
N ALA A 203 10.10 -14.55 7.88
CA ALA A 203 11.45 -14.63 8.45
C ALA A 203 12.04 -16.05 8.35
N ASP A 204 11.22 -17.08 8.58
CA ASP A 204 11.64 -18.47 8.49
C ASP A 204 11.90 -18.89 7.02
N ILE A 205 11.05 -18.46 6.07
CA ILE A 205 11.28 -18.69 4.63
C ILE A 205 12.55 -17.96 4.18
N LEU A 206 12.75 -16.71 4.60
CA LEU A 206 13.95 -15.93 4.26
C LEU A 206 15.21 -16.64 4.75
N SER A 207 15.20 -17.12 6.00
CA SER A 207 16.33 -17.87 6.58
C SER A 207 16.65 -19.13 5.77
N ARG A 208 15.62 -19.87 5.30
CA ARG A 208 15.81 -21.03 4.42
C ARG A 208 16.36 -20.65 3.05
N MET A 209 15.83 -19.58 2.44
CA MET A 209 16.32 -19.06 1.15
C MET A 209 17.80 -18.67 1.23
N GLN A 210 18.25 -18.12 2.35
CA GLN A 210 19.66 -17.77 2.56
C GLN A 210 20.56 -19.02 2.66
N LEU A 211 20.07 -20.12 3.22
CA LEU A 211 20.82 -21.39 3.26
C LEU A 211 20.91 -22.04 1.87
N GLU A 212 19.84 -21.98 1.09
CA GLU A 212 19.78 -22.56 -0.27
C GLU A 212 20.48 -21.69 -1.31
N GLN A 213 20.38 -20.37 -1.17
CA GLN A 213 20.94 -19.36 -2.06
C GLN A 213 21.66 -18.30 -1.21
N PRO A 214 22.90 -18.59 -0.76
CA PRO A 214 23.69 -17.65 0.00
C PRO A 214 23.84 -16.32 -0.73
N VAL A 215 23.67 -15.23 0.02
CA VAL A 215 23.90 -13.87 -0.48
C VAL A 215 25.41 -13.68 -0.57
N VAL A 216 25.94 -13.72 -1.79
CA VAL A 216 27.34 -13.39 -2.07
C VAL A 216 27.43 -11.89 -2.29
N SER A 217 27.84 -11.14 -1.27
CA SER A 217 28.06 -9.70 -1.41
C SER A 217 29.30 -9.46 -2.27
N SER A 218 29.14 -8.84 -3.44
CA SER A 218 30.26 -8.42 -4.29
C SER A 218 31.09 -7.31 -3.65
N ASN A 219 30.51 -6.56 -2.70
CA ASN A 219 31.19 -5.58 -1.89
C ASN A 219 31.52 -6.18 -0.52
N ALA A 220 32.80 -6.24 -0.18
CA ALA A 220 33.24 -6.60 1.16
C ALA A 220 32.79 -5.51 2.16
N GLY A 221 31.92 -5.86 3.11
CA GLY A 221 32.09 -5.38 4.48
C GLY A 221 30.86 -4.92 5.27
N ILE A 222 29.87 -4.21 4.71
CA ILE A 222 28.83 -3.56 5.54
C ILE A 222 27.46 -3.61 4.86
N PRO A 223 26.42 -4.20 5.49
CA PRO A 223 25.04 -4.12 5.02
C PRO A 223 24.56 -2.66 4.96
N GLU A 224 23.96 -2.23 3.84
CA GLU A 224 23.41 -0.87 3.72
C GLU A 224 22.09 -0.71 4.50
N ILE A 225 21.37 -1.82 4.74
CA ILE A 225 20.17 -1.86 5.58
C ILE A 225 20.54 -2.57 6.89
N ASP A 226 20.42 -1.86 8.00
CA ASP A 226 20.81 -2.35 9.33
C ASP A 226 19.74 -3.24 9.98
N THR A 227 18.48 -2.82 9.89
CA THR A 227 17.38 -3.52 10.58
C THR A 227 16.20 -3.77 9.65
N LEU A 228 15.66 -4.98 9.74
CA LEU A 228 14.39 -5.41 9.16
C LEU A 228 13.34 -5.53 10.26
N ILE A 229 12.22 -4.82 10.14
CA ILE A 229 11.05 -4.98 11.00
C ILE A 229 9.92 -5.57 10.16
N LEU A 230 9.46 -6.78 10.47
CA LEU A 230 8.33 -7.44 9.82
C LEU A 230 7.08 -7.32 10.70
N LEU A 231 6.01 -6.73 10.16
CA LEU A 231 4.73 -6.55 10.85
C LEU A 231 3.59 -7.17 10.06
N ASP A 232 2.79 -8.02 10.70
CA ASP A 232 1.50 -8.45 10.16
C ASP A 232 0.48 -7.34 10.29
N ARG A 233 -0.27 -7.08 9.21
CA ARG A 233 -1.41 -6.17 9.25
C ARG A 233 -2.45 -6.59 10.30
N HIS A 234 -2.63 -7.90 10.50
CA HIS A 234 -3.57 -8.45 11.50
C HIS A 234 -3.23 -8.05 12.95
N VAL A 235 -1.99 -7.62 13.24
CA VAL A 235 -1.60 -7.12 14.57
C VAL A 235 -2.31 -5.80 14.89
N ASP A 236 -2.61 -5.01 13.86
CA ASP A 236 -3.27 -3.71 13.98
C ASP A 236 -4.25 -3.52 12.82
N MET A 237 -5.49 -3.94 13.06
CA MET A 237 -6.63 -3.69 12.17
C MET A 237 -7.42 -2.44 12.58
N VAL A 238 -7.04 -1.75 13.67
CA VAL A 238 -7.71 -0.51 14.08
C VAL A 238 -7.33 0.61 13.11
N THR A 239 -6.03 0.78 12.87
CA THR A 239 -5.50 1.83 11.99
C THR A 239 -6.15 1.90 10.60
N PRO A 240 -6.25 0.82 9.81
CA PRO A 240 -6.90 0.90 8.49
C PRO A 240 -8.40 1.15 8.56
N MET A 241 -9.06 0.89 9.70
CA MET A 241 -10.50 1.11 9.85
C MET A 241 -10.83 2.55 10.28
N CYS A 242 -9.87 3.29 10.85
CA CYS A 242 -9.99 4.73 11.09
C CYS A 242 -9.82 5.52 9.78
N SER A 243 -10.60 6.58 9.59
CA SER A 243 -10.50 7.51 8.47
C SER A 243 -9.16 8.25 8.55
N GLN A 244 -8.34 8.15 7.49
CA GLN A 244 -7.05 8.84 7.44
C GLN A 244 -7.25 10.36 7.37
N LEU A 245 -6.46 11.15 8.12
CA LEU A 245 -6.62 12.61 8.19
C LEU A 245 -5.44 13.41 7.63
N THR A 246 -4.42 12.74 7.06
CA THR A 246 -3.38 13.42 6.28
C THR A 246 -3.88 13.81 4.89
N TYR A 247 -3.20 14.74 4.22
CA TYR A 247 -3.57 15.16 2.86
C TYR A 247 -3.59 13.98 1.88
N GLU A 248 -2.51 13.19 1.83
CA GLU A 248 -2.42 12.00 0.98
C GLU A 248 -3.39 10.91 1.41
N GLY A 249 -3.60 10.74 2.72
CA GLY A 249 -4.61 9.83 3.27
C GLY A 249 -6.02 10.16 2.77
N LEU A 250 -6.46 11.42 2.85
CA LEU A 250 -7.80 11.82 2.40
C LEU A 250 -7.96 11.80 0.88
N LEU A 251 -6.90 12.08 0.12
CA LEU A 251 -6.89 11.84 -1.32
C LEU A 251 -7.18 10.37 -1.62
N ASP A 252 -6.60 9.44 -0.87
CA ASP A 252 -6.85 8.01 -1.05
C ASP A 252 -8.25 7.56 -0.58
N GLU A 253 -8.72 8.10 0.54
CA GLU A 253 -10.06 7.79 1.10
C GLU A 253 -11.19 8.16 0.13
N PHE A 254 -11.09 9.32 -0.54
CA PHE A 254 -12.19 9.86 -1.36
C PHE A 254 -11.95 9.80 -2.86
N LEU A 255 -10.69 9.89 -3.31
CA LEU A 255 -10.34 9.95 -4.74
C LEU A 255 -9.56 8.73 -5.21
N HIS A 256 -9.21 7.80 -4.31
CA HIS A 256 -8.56 6.52 -4.56
C HIS A 256 -7.24 6.64 -5.33
N ILE A 257 -6.13 6.67 -4.59
CA ILE A 257 -4.80 6.73 -5.21
C ILE A 257 -4.48 5.35 -5.78
N ASN A 258 -4.32 5.29 -7.10
CA ASN A 258 -3.93 4.07 -7.78
C ASN A 258 -2.60 4.28 -8.52
N ASN A 259 -1.55 3.62 -8.02
CA ASN A 259 -0.20 3.65 -8.57
C ASN A 259 0.37 5.08 -8.72
N GLY A 260 0.30 5.86 -7.64
CA GLY A 260 0.85 7.22 -7.60
C GLY A 260 0.10 8.22 -8.49
N ALA A 261 -1.19 8.00 -8.72
CA ALA A 261 -2.05 8.92 -9.43
C ALA A 261 -3.52 8.79 -9.00
N ILE A 262 -4.29 9.85 -9.24
CA ILE A 262 -5.75 9.87 -9.14
C ILE A 262 -6.37 10.24 -10.49
N GLU A 263 -7.58 9.74 -10.75
CA GLU A 263 -8.36 10.06 -11.95
C GLU A 263 -9.67 10.73 -11.54
N LEU A 264 -9.87 11.96 -11.98
CA LEU A 264 -11.02 12.80 -11.61
C LEU A 264 -11.56 13.57 -12.82
N ASP A 265 -12.74 14.17 -12.68
CA ASP A 265 -13.29 15.02 -13.74
C ASP A 265 -12.41 16.27 -13.94
N ALA A 266 -12.15 16.63 -15.19
CA ALA A 266 -11.26 17.73 -15.54
C ALA A 266 -11.78 19.10 -15.05
N SER A 267 -13.08 19.24 -14.83
CA SER A 267 -13.68 20.45 -14.23
C SER A 267 -13.17 20.73 -12.82
N ILE A 268 -12.88 19.69 -12.03
CA ILE A 268 -12.26 19.83 -10.70
C ILE A 268 -10.87 20.46 -10.84
N MET A 269 -10.17 20.21 -11.95
CA MET A 269 -8.87 20.81 -12.26
C MET A 269 -8.98 22.18 -12.95
N GLY A 270 -10.18 22.75 -13.09
CA GLY A 270 -10.43 24.05 -13.71
C GLY A 270 -10.54 24.01 -15.24
N ALA A 271 -10.70 22.83 -15.86
CA ALA A 271 -10.96 22.73 -17.28
C ALA A 271 -12.43 23.05 -17.60
N GLN A 272 -12.68 23.68 -18.76
CA GLN A 272 -14.04 24.04 -19.21
C GLN A 272 -14.78 22.88 -19.91
N GLU A 273 -14.11 21.77 -20.18
CA GLU A 273 -14.70 20.59 -20.85
C GLU A 273 -15.30 19.63 -19.81
N GLU A 274 -16.63 19.58 -19.70
CA GLU A 274 -17.33 18.61 -18.86
C GLU A 274 -17.20 17.17 -19.40
N GLY A 275 -17.04 16.19 -18.50
CA GLY A 275 -17.04 14.76 -18.83
C GLY A 275 -15.69 14.18 -19.25
N LYS A 276 -14.64 15.00 -19.37
CA LYS A 276 -13.28 14.53 -19.62
C LYS A 276 -12.58 14.18 -18.30
N LYS A 277 -11.91 13.03 -18.24
CA LYS A 277 -11.11 12.65 -17.07
C LYS A 277 -9.70 13.27 -17.13
N ALA A 278 -9.27 13.88 -16.04
CA ALA A 278 -7.91 14.31 -15.79
C ALA A 278 -7.20 13.29 -14.89
N LYS A 279 -5.97 12.90 -15.28
CA LYS A 279 -5.10 12.04 -14.48
C LYS A 279 -4.02 12.87 -13.82
N VAL A 280 -4.02 12.89 -12.50
CA VAL A 280 -3.11 13.68 -11.68
C VAL A 280 -2.05 12.78 -11.04
N PRO A 281 -0.75 12.96 -11.35
CA PRO A 281 0.31 12.22 -10.68
C PRO A 281 0.54 12.75 -9.26
N LEU A 282 0.81 11.83 -8.34
CA LEU A 282 1.04 12.06 -6.91
C LEU A 282 2.27 11.24 -6.49
N ASN A 283 3.43 11.90 -6.39
CA ASN A 283 4.67 11.33 -5.86
C ASN A 283 5.69 12.44 -5.55
N SER A 284 6.82 12.08 -4.94
CA SER A 284 7.87 13.04 -4.53
C SER A 284 8.55 13.82 -5.66
N SER A 285 8.23 13.56 -6.94
CA SER A 285 8.72 14.40 -8.05
C SER A 285 8.07 15.78 -8.06
N ASP A 286 6.87 15.91 -7.49
CA ASP A 286 6.21 17.19 -7.21
C ASP A 286 6.67 17.69 -5.83
N LYS A 287 7.35 18.84 -5.83
CA LYS A 287 7.98 19.37 -4.61
C LYS A 287 6.95 19.87 -3.61
N LEU A 288 5.89 20.52 -4.11
CA LEU A 288 4.83 20.99 -3.23
C LEU A 288 4.12 19.79 -2.60
N TYR A 289 3.82 18.76 -3.39
CA TYR A 289 3.17 17.55 -2.88
C TYR A 289 4.00 16.89 -1.78
N ARG A 290 5.32 16.73 -1.99
CA ARG A 290 6.24 16.19 -0.98
C ARG A 290 6.16 16.93 0.35
N GLU A 291 5.97 18.25 0.34
CA GLU A 291 5.89 19.06 1.55
C GLU A 291 4.53 18.98 2.26
N ILE A 292 3.42 18.77 1.52
CA ILE A 292 2.07 18.83 2.09
C ILE A 292 1.40 17.46 2.29
N ARG A 293 1.86 16.40 1.63
CA ARG A 293 1.21 15.09 1.61
C ARG A 293 1.07 14.45 2.99
N ASP A 294 2.08 14.63 3.82
CA ASP A 294 2.19 14.01 5.15
C ASP A 294 1.58 14.90 6.24
N LEU A 295 1.11 16.12 5.90
CA LEU A 295 0.48 17.05 6.86
C LEU A 295 -0.96 16.62 7.16
N ASN A 296 -1.43 16.91 8.38
CA ASN A 296 -2.85 16.84 8.67
C ASN A 296 -3.62 17.80 7.76
N PHE A 297 -4.74 17.36 7.20
CA PHE A 297 -5.49 18.16 6.23
C PHE A 297 -6.02 19.47 6.81
N GLY A 298 -6.30 19.53 8.12
CA GLY A 298 -6.74 20.73 8.81
C GLY A 298 -5.79 21.93 8.63
N VAL A 299 -4.50 21.68 8.37
CA VAL A 299 -3.48 22.74 8.24
C VAL A 299 -3.05 23.02 6.79
N VAL A 300 -3.36 22.12 5.85
CA VAL A 300 -2.95 22.24 4.43
C VAL A 300 -3.44 23.55 3.81
N GLY A 301 -4.69 23.94 4.07
CA GLY A 301 -5.25 25.18 3.52
C GLY A 301 -4.47 26.44 3.93
N GLN A 302 -4.01 26.48 5.19
CA GLN A 302 -3.16 27.57 5.68
C GLN A 302 -1.80 27.57 4.99
N VAL A 303 -1.16 26.39 4.86
CA VAL A 303 0.15 26.26 4.20
C VAL A 303 0.09 26.69 2.73
N LEU A 304 -0.94 26.25 1.99
CA LEU A 304 -1.17 26.67 0.60
C LEU A 304 -1.37 28.18 0.49
N ARG A 305 -2.16 28.78 1.39
CA ARG A 305 -2.39 30.24 1.41
C ARG A 305 -1.11 31.02 1.72
N GLN A 306 -0.31 30.56 2.67
CA GLN A 306 0.97 31.18 3.02
C GLN A 306 1.92 31.15 1.82
N LYS A 307 2.11 29.99 1.18
CA LYS A 307 2.95 29.86 -0.01
C LYS A 307 2.46 30.72 -1.18
N ALA A 308 1.16 30.75 -1.46
CA ALA A 308 0.59 31.60 -2.49
C ALA A 308 0.83 33.10 -2.21
N THR A 309 0.76 33.51 -0.94
CA THR A 309 1.05 34.89 -0.52
C THR A 309 2.53 35.24 -0.73
N THR A 310 3.45 34.35 -0.33
CA THR A 310 4.89 34.51 -0.57
C THR A 310 5.21 34.60 -2.07
N MET A 311 4.63 33.73 -2.89
CA MET A 311 4.81 33.78 -4.36
C MET A 311 4.33 35.11 -4.97
N ARG A 312 3.23 35.68 -4.45
CA ARG A 312 2.73 36.99 -4.89
C ARG A 312 3.66 38.14 -4.48
N GLN A 313 4.25 38.06 -3.28
CA GLN A 313 5.25 39.03 -2.82
C GLN A 313 6.50 38.97 -3.71
N ASP A 314 7.04 37.77 -3.95
CA ASP A 314 8.17 37.55 -4.86
C ASP A 314 7.89 38.15 -6.27
N TYR A 315 6.70 37.92 -6.82
CA TYR A 315 6.30 38.49 -8.11
C TYR A 315 6.31 40.02 -8.10
N THR A 316 5.83 40.64 -7.01
CA THR A 316 5.75 42.09 -6.88
C THR A 316 7.15 42.70 -6.76
N GLU A 317 8.04 42.07 -6.01
CA GLU A 317 9.43 42.54 -5.84
C GLU A 317 10.22 42.48 -7.16
N VAL A 318 10.01 41.43 -7.95
CA VAL A 318 10.68 41.27 -9.26
C VAL A 318 10.19 42.29 -10.29
N THR A 319 8.91 42.68 -10.25
CA THR A 319 8.37 43.67 -11.20
C THR A 319 8.67 45.12 -10.80
N THR A 320 8.92 45.38 -9.52
CA THR A 320 9.13 46.74 -8.99
C THR A 320 10.59 47.11 -8.77
N THR A 321 11.49 46.13 -8.64
CA THR A 321 12.90 46.37 -8.29
C THR A 321 13.84 45.91 -9.42
N SER A 322 14.97 46.59 -9.61
CA SER A 322 16.03 46.11 -10.52
C SER A 322 16.68 44.86 -9.94
N GLN A 323 16.54 43.73 -10.64
CA GLN A 323 16.97 42.40 -10.17
C GLN A 323 18.24 41.96 -10.90
N THR A 324 19.08 41.19 -10.20
CA THR A 324 20.24 40.55 -10.81
C THR A 324 19.85 39.35 -11.67
N VAL A 325 20.73 38.93 -12.59
CA VAL A 325 20.49 37.75 -13.43
C VAL A 325 20.30 36.46 -12.62
N SER A 326 20.93 36.37 -11.44
CA SER A 326 20.75 35.23 -10.53
C SER A 326 19.35 35.22 -9.91
N GLU A 327 18.89 36.36 -9.42
CA GLU A 327 17.55 36.50 -8.82
C GLU A 327 16.45 36.23 -9.84
N LEU A 328 16.62 36.66 -11.09
CA LEU A 328 15.71 36.34 -12.19
C LEU A 328 15.64 34.82 -12.46
N LYS A 329 16.77 34.12 -12.40
CA LYS A 329 16.82 32.65 -12.59
C LYS A 329 16.07 31.93 -11.46
N ASP A 330 16.26 32.37 -10.22
CA ASP A 330 15.56 31.80 -9.07
C ASP A 330 14.06 32.07 -9.11
N PHE A 331 13.65 33.26 -9.56
CA PHE A 331 12.25 33.59 -9.78
C PHE A 331 11.59 32.75 -10.87
N VAL A 332 12.25 32.55 -12.02
CA VAL A 332 11.74 31.66 -13.08
C VAL A 332 11.53 30.23 -12.56
N LYS A 333 12.44 29.75 -11.70
CA LYS A 333 12.30 28.45 -11.05
C LYS A 333 11.07 28.41 -10.12
N LYS A 334 10.78 29.48 -9.36
CA LYS A 334 9.56 29.58 -8.55
C LYS A 334 8.29 29.59 -9.42
N LEU A 335 8.26 30.34 -10.53
CA LEU A 335 7.11 30.36 -11.45
C LEU A 335 6.83 28.99 -12.07
N SER A 336 7.85 28.18 -12.32
CA SER A 336 7.68 26.81 -12.83
C SER A 336 6.91 25.88 -11.88
N SER A 337 6.78 26.25 -10.59
CA SER A 337 5.98 25.50 -9.60
C SER A 337 4.50 25.90 -9.54
N LEU A 338 4.08 26.96 -10.26
CA LEU A 338 2.67 27.40 -10.27
C LEU A 338 1.67 26.29 -10.67
N PRO A 339 1.95 25.41 -11.66
CA PRO A 339 1.03 24.33 -11.99
C PRO A 339 0.80 23.33 -10.84
N GLU A 340 1.81 23.10 -10.00
CA GLU A 340 1.73 22.25 -8.80
C GLU A 340 0.82 22.93 -7.75
N MET A 341 1.03 24.24 -7.52
CA MET A 341 0.23 25.05 -6.61
C MET A 341 -1.26 25.07 -6.99
N THR A 342 -1.58 25.35 -8.26
CA THR A 342 -2.96 25.37 -8.74
C THR A 342 -3.62 24.00 -8.57
N ARG A 343 -2.90 22.93 -8.94
CA ARG A 343 -3.39 21.55 -8.81
C ARG A 343 -3.73 21.19 -7.37
N HIS A 344 -2.83 21.45 -6.42
CA HIS A 344 -3.08 21.11 -5.02
C HIS A 344 -4.12 22.02 -4.36
N THR A 345 -4.28 23.26 -4.83
CA THR A 345 -5.38 24.15 -4.42
C THR A 345 -6.73 23.57 -4.84
N HIS A 346 -6.88 23.15 -6.10
CA HIS A 346 -8.11 22.52 -6.60
C HIS A 346 -8.44 21.22 -5.86
N LEU A 347 -7.44 20.35 -5.66
CA LEU A 347 -7.62 19.11 -4.91
C LEU A 347 -8.01 19.36 -3.45
N ALA A 348 -7.37 20.32 -2.76
CA ALA A 348 -7.72 20.66 -1.40
C ALA A 348 -9.15 21.23 -1.30
N GLN A 349 -9.55 22.10 -2.22
CA GLN A 349 -10.92 22.60 -2.31
C GLN A 349 -11.93 21.48 -2.51
N HIS A 350 -11.62 20.54 -3.41
CA HIS A 350 -12.49 19.39 -3.66
C HIS A 350 -12.60 18.47 -2.43
N LEU A 351 -11.47 18.18 -1.76
CA LEU A 351 -11.48 17.41 -0.50
C LEU A 351 -12.33 18.07 0.58
N SER A 352 -12.28 19.41 0.71
CA SER A 352 -13.13 20.14 1.67
C SER A 352 -14.62 19.89 1.45
N THR A 353 -15.06 19.60 0.21
CA THR A 353 -16.47 19.26 -0.06
C THR A 353 -16.89 17.92 0.54
N PHE A 354 -15.95 17.01 0.85
CA PHE A 354 -16.22 15.75 1.53
C PHE A 354 -16.06 15.88 3.05
N THR A 355 -14.96 16.51 3.50
CA THR A 355 -14.59 16.54 4.91
C THR A 355 -15.47 17.45 5.78
N THR A 356 -16.18 18.39 5.16
CA THR A 356 -17.12 19.28 5.87
C THR A 356 -18.53 18.71 5.97
N LYS A 357 -18.81 17.56 5.34
CA LYS A 357 -20.14 16.94 5.40
C LYS A 357 -20.45 16.45 6.82
N PRO A 358 -21.65 16.69 7.36
CA PRO A 358 -22.06 16.19 8.68
C PRO A 358 -21.96 14.67 8.81
N THR A 359 -22.17 13.92 7.72
CA THR A 359 -22.03 12.46 7.71
C THR A 359 -20.59 12.01 7.99
N PHE A 360 -19.61 12.68 7.39
CA PHE A 360 -18.19 12.38 7.63
C PHE A 360 -17.78 12.76 9.05
N LEU A 361 -18.17 13.95 9.51
CA LEU A 361 -17.87 14.41 10.88
C LEU A 361 -18.52 13.52 11.95
N GLY A 362 -19.76 13.08 11.72
CA GLY A 362 -20.45 12.12 12.59
C GLY A 362 -19.71 10.78 12.65
N ARG A 363 -19.27 10.27 11.50
CA ARG A 363 -18.47 9.03 11.44
C ARG A 363 -17.16 9.17 12.21
N LEU A 364 -16.42 10.27 12.04
CA LEU A 364 -15.18 10.53 12.79
C LEU A 364 -15.41 10.53 14.30
N SER A 365 -16.48 11.15 14.78
CA SER A 365 -16.83 11.17 16.21
C SER A 365 -17.06 9.76 16.76
N ILE A 366 -17.75 8.90 16.00
CA ILE A 366 -17.94 7.49 16.41
C ILE A 366 -16.64 6.69 16.32
N GLU A 367 -15.81 6.90 15.29
CA GLU A 367 -14.49 6.26 15.19
C GLU A 367 -13.62 6.61 16.42
N GLN A 368 -13.58 7.88 16.84
CA GLN A 368 -12.87 8.32 18.04
C GLN A 368 -13.43 7.64 19.31
N THR A 369 -14.75 7.64 19.48
CA THR A 369 -15.42 6.97 20.62
C THR A 369 -15.06 5.48 20.72
N LEU A 370 -15.00 4.80 19.56
CA LEU A 370 -14.62 3.39 19.46
C LEU A 370 -13.15 3.15 19.82
N VAL A 371 -12.25 3.98 19.30
CA VAL A 371 -10.80 3.92 19.60
C VAL A 371 -10.53 4.23 21.07
N GLU A 372 -11.26 5.15 21.67
CA GLU A 372 -11.20 5.42 23.10
C GLU A 372 -11.74 4.25 23.95
N GLY A 373 -12.54 3.36 23.36
CA GLY A 373 -13.15 2.23 24.04
C GLY A 373 -14.27 2.66 25.00
N GLN A 374 -15.03 3.68 24.61
CA GLN A 374 -16.13 4.24 25.40
C GLN A 374 -17.49 4.00 24.74
N SER A 375 -18.57 4.25 25.48
CA SER A 375 -19.94 4.41 24.97
C SER A 375 -20.42 3.33 23.98
N TYR A 376 -20.33 2.06 24.40
CA TYR A 376 -20.72 0.89 23.59
C TYR A 376 -22.11 1.04 22.93
N ASP A 377 -23.12 1.46 23.69
CA ASP A 377 -24.50 1.57 23.21
C ASP A 377 -24.67 2.65 22.14
N ILE A 378 -24.01 3.81 22.30
CA ILE A 378 -24.02 4.89 21.31
C ILE A 378 -23.41 4.40 19.98
N CYS A 379 -22.29 3.69 20.04
CA CYS A 379 -21.66 3.14 18.84
C CYS A 379 -22.53 2.07 18.16
N PHE A 380 -23.18 1.21 18.96
CA PHE A 380 -24.10 0.20 18.44
C PHE A 380 -25.29 0.85 17.72
N GLU A 381 -25.96 1.81 18.37
CA GLU A 381 -27.12 2.52 17.83
C GLU A 381 -26.77 3.26 16.53
N TYR A 382 -25.59 3.89 16.46
CA TYR A 382 -25.15 4.57 15.25
C TYR A 382 -24.94 3.60 14.08
N ILE A 383 -24.30 2.44 14.31
CA ILE A 383 -24.09 1.42 13.27
C ILE A 383 -25.43 0.84 12.81
N GLU A 384 -26.35 0.61 13.75
CA GLU A 384 -27.72 0.16 13.45
C GLU A 384 -28.45 1.20 12.58
N GLU A 385 -28.37 2.48 12.92
CA GLU A 385 -28.94 3.57 12.13
C GLU A 385 -28.35 3.64 10.72
N MET A 386 -27.03 3.47 10.56
CA MET A 386 -26.39 3.40 9.23
C MET A 386 -26.95 2.24 8.40
N ILE A 387 -27.21 1.08 9.01
CA ILE A 387 -27.80 -0.09 8.33
C ILE A 387 -29.23 0.22 7.89
N HIS A 388 -30.05 0.85 8.75
CA HIS A 388 -31.43 1.21 8.42
C HIS A 388 -31.52 2.29 7.35
N LYS A 389 -30.57 3.22 7.30
CA LYS A 389 -30.45 4.24 6.24
C LYS A 389 -29.91 3.69 4.92
N GLN A 390 -29.45 2.44 4.90
CA GLN A 390 -28.77 1.82 3.75
C GLN A 390 -27.58 2.67 3.27
N GLU A 391 -26.77 3.15 4.21
CA GLU A 391 -25.50 3.79 3.86
C GLU A 391 -24.61 2.84 3.05
N PRO A 392 -23.60 3.34 2.31
CA PRO A 392 -22.74 2.47 1.51
C PRO A 392 -22.19 1.29 2.33
N PHE A 393 -22.38 0.06 1.84
CA PHE A 393 -22.11 -1.17 2.61
C PHE A 393 -20.69 -1.23 3.18
N LEU A 394 -19.68 -0.81 2.40
CA LEU A 394 -18.28 -0.73 2.85
C LEU A 394 -18.09 0.22 4.04
N SER A 395 -18.78 1.37 4.06
CA SER A 395 -18.74 2.32 5.17
C SER A 395 -19.29 1.69 6.46
N VAL A 396 -20.40 0.94 6.35
CA VAL A 396 -21.00 0.21 7.47
C VAL A 396 -20.06 -0.88 7.96
N LEU A 397 -19.53 -1.71 7.05
CA LEU A 397 -18.60 -2.78 7.41
C LEU A 397 -17.35 -2.26 8.10
N ARG A 398 -16.78 -1.14 7.62
CA ARG A 398 -15.58 -0.54 8.22
C ARG A 398 -15.81 -0.15 9.68
N LEU A 399 -16.93 0.51 9.98
CA LEU A 399 -17.25 0.91 11.35
C LEU A 399 -17.64 -0.29 12.23
N LEU A 400 -18.33 -1.28 11.67
CA LEU A 400 -18.65 -2.54 12.34
C LEU A 400 -17.40 -3.33 12.72
N VAL A 401 -16.42 -3.39 11.81
CA VAL A 401 -15.13 -4.05 12.07
C VAL A 401 -14.39 -3.30 13.16
N LEU A 402 -14.29 -1.96 13.07
CA LEU A 402 -13.68 -1.15 14.13
C LEU A 402 -14.34 -1.41 15.48
N PHE A 403 -15.67 -1.47 15.52
CA PHE A 403 -16.44 -1.76 16.73
C PHE A 403 -16.15 -3.16 17.28
N SER A 404 -16.09 -4.16 16.42
CA SER A 404 -15.80 -5.54 16.83
C SER A 404 -14.37 -5.67 17.38
N ILE A 405 -13.36 -5.13 16.70
CA ILE A 405 -11.96 -5.30 17.11
C ILE A 405 -11.62 -4.54 18.39
N THR A 406 -12.16 -3.35 18.61
CA THR A 406 -11.92 -2.59 19.86
C THR A 406 -12.62 -3.25 21.06
N ASN A 407 -13.70 -4.00 20.83
CA ASN A 407 -14.44 -4.74 21.87
C ASN A 407 -14.06 -6.22 22.01
N GLY A 408 -13.12 -6.72 21.20
CA GLY A 408 -12.71 -8.13 21.24
C GLY A 408 -13.79 -9.10 20.71
N GLY A 409 -14.64 -8.63 19.81
CA GLY A 409 -15.86 -9.28 19.37
C GLY A 409 -17.10 -8.62 19.99
N LEU A 410 -18.28 -8.99 19.49
CA LEU A 410 -19.57 -8.51 20.03
C LEU A 410 -20.28 -9.60 20.84
N PRO A 411 -21.06 -9.24 21.88
CA PRO A 411 -21.94 -10.17 22.57
C PRO A 411 -22.84 -10.90 21.57
N LYS A 412 -23.06 -12.20 21.79
CA LYS A 412 -23.80 -13.07 20.85
C LYS A 412 -25.11 -12.47 20.35
N LYS A 413 -25.90 -11.87 21.25
CA LYS A 413 -27.17 -11.21 20.92
C LYS A 413 -26.98 -10.10 19.87
N HIS A 414 -26.00 -9.22 20.07
CA HIS A 414 -25.71 -8.09 19.18
C HIS A 414 -25.06 -8.56 17.87
N PHE A 415 -24.16 -9.54 17.94
CA PHE A 415 -23.57 -10.16 16.76
C PHE A 415 -24.63 -10.80 15.85
N ASP A 416 -25.49 -11.65 16.40
CA ASP A 416 -26.55 -12.35 15.64
C ASP A 416 -27.60 -11.34 15.11
N TYR A 417 -27.87 -10.26 15.86
CA TYR A 417 -28.75 -9.17 15.44
C TYR A 417 -28.18 -8.42 14.22
N LEU A 418 -26.98 -7.84 14.33
CA LEU A 418 -26.39 -7.04 13.26
C LEU A 418 -26.14 -7.85 11.99
N ARG A 419 -25.78 -9.14 12.11
CA ARG A 419 -25.70 -10.04 10.94
C ARG A 419 -27.02 -10.13 10.19
N ARG A 420 -28.12 -10.29 10.92
CA ARG A 420 -29.46 -10.39 10.30
C ARG A 420 -29.83 -9.08 9.62
N GLU A 421 -29.64 -7.95 10.29
CA GLU A 421 -29.96 -6.63 9.72
C GLU A 421 -29.12 -6.34 8.46
N LEU A 422 -27.82 -6.68 8.46
CA LEU A 422 -26.98 -6.55 7.27
C LEU A 422 -27.50 -7.38 6.09
N LEU A 423 -27.88 -8.65 6.31
CA LEU A 423 -28.38 -9.51 5.24
C LEU A 423 -29.76 -9.06 4.74
N HIS A 424 -30.61 -8.53 5.63
CA HIS A 424 -31.92 -8.00 5.26
C HIS A 424 -31.81 -6.68 4.48
N SER A 425 -30.87 -5.80 4.85
CA SER A 425 -30.71 -4.49 4.21
C SER A 425 -29.89 -4.53 2.92
N TYR A 426 -28.86 -5.39 2.84
CA TYR A 426 -27.89 -5.40 1.74
C TYR A 426 -27.92 -6.66 0.87
N GLY A 427 -28.64 -7.70 1.29
CA GLY A 427 -28.79 -8.94 0.51
C GLY A 427 -28.06 -10.15 1.10
N PHE A 428 -28.57 -11.34 0.77
CA PHE A 428 -28.08 -12.62 1.30
C PHE A 428 -26.76 -13.08 0.65
N GLU A 429 -26.40 -12.51 -0.50
CA GLU A 429 -25.11 -12.67 -1.17
C GLU A 429 -23.93 -12.30 -0.25
N HIS A 430 -24.13 -11.38 0.69
CA HIS A 430 -23.12 -10.98 1.67
C HIS A 430 -22.92 -11.99 2.81
N MET A 431 -23.60 -13.14 2.81
CA MET A 431 -23.32 -14.22 3.75
C MET A 431 -21.86 -14.68 3.67
N ALA A 432 -21.30 -14.79 2.45
CA ALA A 432 -19.90 -15.13 2.25
C ALA A 432 -18.96 -14.05 2.84
N THR A 433 -19.28 -12.77 2.63
CA THR A 433 -18.56 -11.64 3.23
C THR A 433 -18.52 -11.75 4.75
N LEU A 434 -19.67 -11.99 5.40
CA LEU A 434 -19.75 -12.12 6.86
C LEU A 434 -18.94 -13.33 7.37
N ILE A 435 -18.92 -14.45 6.63
CA ILE A 435 -18.08 -15.61 6.95
C ILE A 435 -16.60 -15.25 6.85
N ASN A 436 -16.18 -14.49 5.82
CA ASN A 436 -14.80 -14.06 5.65
C ASN A 436 -14.35 -13.11 6.76
N LEU A 437 -15.23 -12.18 7.18
CA LEU A 437 -14.97 -11.28 8.31
C LEU A 437 -14.88 -12.05 9.64
N GLU A 438 -15.71 -13.07 9.84
CA GLU A 438 -15.65 -13.94 11.02
C GLU A 438 -14.36 -14.78 11.05
N LYS A 439 -14.00 -15.42 9.92
CA LYS A 439 -12.75 -16.19 9.78
C LYS A 439 -11.49 -15.35 10.03
N SER A 440 -11.46 -14.13 9.51
CA SER A 440 -10.35 -13.19 9.72
C SER A 440 -10.37 -12.51 11.09
N GLY A 441 -11.37 -12.79 11.92
CA GLY A 441 -11.52 -12.24 13.27
C GLY A 441 -11.91 -10.76 13.32
N LEU A 442 -12.28 -10.17 12.19
CA LEU A 442 -12.66 -8.76 12.04
C LEU A 442 -14.08 -8.45 12.48
N PHE A 443 -14.99 -9.41 12.34
CA PHE A 443 -16.33 -9.33 12.89
C PHE A 443 -16.71 -10.69 13.48
N LYS A 444 -16.64 -10.79 14.81
CA LYS A 444 -16.82 -12.07 15.51
C LYS A 444 -17.64 -11.94 16.79
N LYS A 445 -18.08 -13.08 17.29
CA LYS A 445 -18.62 -13.21 18.65
C LYS A 445 -17.51 -12.96 19.67
N GLN A 446 -17.88 -12.36 20.79
CA GLN A 446 -16.97 -12.11 21.89
C GLN A 446 -16.75 -13.40 22.69
N ASP A 447 -15.51 -13.90 22.67
CA ASP A 447 -15.10 -15.07 23.46
C ASP A 447 -14.43 -14.68 24.79
N SER A 448 -13.85 -13.49 24.85
CA SER A 448 -13.12 -12.97 26.02
C SER A 448 -13.18 -11.45 26.06
N LYS A 449 -12.78 -10.84 27.19
CA LYS A 449 -12.70 -9.39 27.31
C LYS A 449 -11.62 -8.85 26.37
N SER A 450 -11.90 -7.69 25.77
CA SER A 450 -10.93 -6.99 24.92
C SER A 450 -9.68 -6.58 25.69
N ASN A 451 -8.51 -6.81 25.08
CA ASN A 451 -7.24 -6.26 25.55
C ASN A 451 -7.03 -4.81 25.11
N TRP A 452 -7.93 -4.25 24.29
CA TRP A 452 -7.75 -2.95 23.64
C TRP A 452 -7.47 -1.83 24.63
N VAL A 453 -8.24 -1.72 25.72
CA VAL A 453 -8.06 -0.65 26.73
C VAL A 453 -6.67 -0.73 27.39
N THR A 454 -6.18 -1.95 27.66
CA THR A 454 -4.85 -2.16 28.23
C THR A 454 -3.76 -1.80 27.24
N VAL A 455 -3.88 -2.23 25.98
CA VAL A 455 -2.94 -1.91 24.90
C VAL A 455 -2.91 -0.40 24.62
N LYS A 456 -4.08 0.22 24.47
CA LYS A 456 -4.28 1.66 24.24
C LYS A 456 -3.51 2.49 25.26
N ARG A 457 -3.69 2.17 26.55
CA ARG A 457 -3.01 2.86 27.65
C ARG A 457 -1.52 2.52 27.71
N GLY A 458 -1.16 1.24 27.58
CA GLY A 458 0.23 0.78 27.67
C GLY A 458 1.14 1.31 26.56
N LEU A 459 0.56 1.67 25.40
CA LEU A 459 1.28 2.22 24.25
C LEU A 459 0.93 3.68 23.95
N ASN A 460 0.16 4.34 24.81
CA ASN A 460 -0.28 5.73 24.60
C ASN A 460 -0.85 5.96 23.18
N LEU A 461 -1.88 5.18 22.82
CA LEU A 461 -2.47 5.21 21.48
C LEU A 461 -3.49 6.34 21.29
N VAL A 462 -3.99 6.94 22.37
CA VAL A 462 -4.86 8.12 22.31
C VAL A 462 -4.14 9.26 23.02
N VAL A 463 -3.86 10.32 22.28
CA VAL A 463 -3.19 11.53 22.75
C VAL A 463 -4.19 12.67 22.72
N GLU A 464 -4.42 13.28 23.87
CA GLU A 464 -5.31 14.43 24.01
C GLU A 464 -4.58 15.71 23.53
N ASP A 465 -5.35 16.71 23.08
CA ASP A 465 -4.87 18.05 22.71
C ASP A 465 -3.71 18.08 21.69
N VAL A 466 -3.81 17.29 20.62
CA VAL A 466 -2.81 17.27 19.53
C VAL A 466 -2.80 18.60 18.77
N ASP A 467 -1.65 19.26 18.70
CA ASP A 467 -1.40 20.38 17.79
C ASP A 467 -1.08 19.85 16.39
N ASP A 468 -2.09 19.80 15.52
CA ASP A 468 -1.94 19.34 14.14
C ASP A 468 -1.08 20.28 13.27
N ALA A 469 -0.83 21.53 13.70
CA ALA A 469 0.05 22.47 12.99
C ALA A 469 1.52 22.28 13.33
N ASN A 470 1.82 21.91 14.59
CA ASN A 470 3.18 21.60 15.05
C ASN A 470 3.17 20.27 15.83
N PRO A 471 2.97 19.15 15.13
CA PRO A 471 2.77 17.87 15.80
C PRO A 471 4.04 17.41 16.52
N SER A 472 3.86 16.97 17.76
CA SER A 472 4.92 16.39 18.61
C SER A 472 4.83 14.86 18.71
N ASP A 473 3.74 14.27 18.23
CA ASP A 473 3.49 12.83 18.25
C ASP A 473 2.84 12.37 16.95
N ILE A 474 3.08 11.10 16.58
CA ILE A 474 2.49 10.43 15.40
C ILE A 474 0.96 10.44 15.40
N ALA A 475 0.30 10.69 16.54
CA ALA A 475 -1.15 10.79 16.65
C ALA A 475 -1.80 11.85 15.74
N TYR A 476 -1.04 12.82 15.24
CA TYR A 476 -1.54 13.88 14.35
C TYR A 476 -2.13 13.34 13.03
N VAL A 477 -1.69 12.17 12.57
CA VAL A 477 -2.18 11.56 11.31
C VAL A 477 -3.65 11.11 11.39
N PHE A 478 -4.20 11.00 12.60
CA PHE A 478 -5.61 10.73 12.90
C PHE A 478 -6.17 11.70 13.96
N SER A 479 -5.56 12.89 14.14
CA SER A 479 -5.97 13.92 15.10
C SER A 479 -6.31 13.37 16.49
N GLY A 480 -5.41 12.56 17.05
CA GLY A 480 -5.52 12.03 18.42
C GLY A 480 -5.21 10.54 18.56
N TYR A 481 -5.43 9.75 17.51
CA TYR A 481 -5.08 8.33 17.51
C TYR A 481 -3.68 8.10 16.92
N ALA A 482 -2.77 7.53 17.71
CA ALA A 482 -1.49 7.04 17.23
C ALA A 482 -1.62 5.61 16.69
N PRO A 483 -1.29 5.36 15.41
CA PRO A 483 -1.35 4.01 14.84
C PRO A 483 -0.58 3.00 15.68
N LEU A 484 -1.25 1.92 16.09
CA LEU A 484 -0.65 0.88 16.92
C LEU A 484 0.58 0.27 16.23
N SER A 485 0.50 0.01 14.94
CA SER A 485 1.61 -0.49 14.12
C SER A 485 2.84 0.41 14.20
N ILE A 486 2.66 1.73 14.10
CA ILE A 486 3.76 2.70 14.10
C ILE A 486 4.31 2.90 15.51
N ARG A 487 3.45 2.82 16.54
CA ARG A 487 3.91 2.80 17.93
C ARG A 487 4.77 1.58 18.24
N LEU A 488 4.43 0.42 17.68
CA LEU A 488 5.30 -0.77 17.75
C LEU A 488 6.65 -0.53 17.05
N VAL A 489 6.66 0.11 15.87
CA VAL A 489 7.91 0.50 15.19
C VAL A 489 8.73 1.45 16.06
N GLN A 490 8.11 2.48 16.64
CA GLN A 490 8.78 3.46 17.50
C GLN A 490 9.48 2.79 18.70
N HIS A 491 8.83 1.82 19.35
CA HIS A 491 9.46 1.03 20.41
C HIS A 491 10.57 0.13 19.89
N ALA A 492 10.34 -0.55 18.75
CA ALA A 492 11.34 -1.41 18.13
C ALA A 492 12.65 -0.66 17.86
N LEU A 493 12.56 0.55 17.28
CA LEU A 493 13.72 1.39 16.91
C LEU A 493 14.62 1.78 18.10
N ARG A 494 14.07 1.92 19.31
CA ARG A 494 14.83 2.36 20.50
C ARG A 494 15.62 1.22 21.16
N ALA A 495 14.91 0.31 21.83
CA ALA A 495 15.53 -0.76 22.63
C ALA A 495 14.95 -2.16 22.27
N GLY A 496 14.32 -2.27 21.10
CA GLY A 496 13.47 -3.42 20.77
C GLY A 496 12.16 -3.41 21.56
N TRP A 497 11.46 -4.54 21.55
CA TRP A 497 10.17 -4.68 22.24
C TRP A 497 10.26 -5.14 23.69
N ARG A 498 11.47 -5.33 24.23
CA ARG A 498 11.68 -5.82 25.60
C ARG A 498 10.98 -4.95 26.65
N SER A 499 11.00 -3.62 26.48
CA SER A 499 10.38 -2.69 27.44
C SER A 499 8.85 -2.74 27.44
N ILE A 500 8.23 -3.31 26.41
CA ILE A 500 6.77 -3.40 26.25
C ILE A 500 6.32 -4.85 26.03
N GLU A 501 7.12 -5.83 26.44
CA GLU A 501 6.90 -7.24 26.11
C GLU A 501 5.53 -7.75 26.60
N GLU A 502 5.12 -7.36 27.80
CA GLU A 502 3.81 -7.71 28.35
C GLU A 502 2.66 -7.21 27.47
N ILE A 503 2.77 -5.98 26.94
CA ILE A 503 1.76 -5.41 26.06
C ILE A 503 1.80 -6.07 24.68
N VAL A 504 2.99 -6.34 24.13
CA VAL A 504 3.15 -7.01 22.83
C VAL A 504 2.59 -8.43 22.86
N ARG A 505 2.61 -9.12 24.00
CA ARG A 505 1.99 -10.45 24.19
C ARG A 505 0.46 -10.42 24.16
N LEU A 506 -0.18 -9.27 24.41
CA LEU A 506 -1.63 -9.11 24.31
C LEU A 506 -2.12 -8.97 22.86
N LEU A 507 -1.20 -8.64 21.93
CA LEU A 507 -1.49 -8.44 20.51
C LEU A 507 -1.44 -9.76 19.72
N PRO A 508 -2.19 -9.89 18.61
CA PRO A 508 -2.21 -11.09 17.79
C PRO A 508 -0.81 -11.54 17.32
N GLY A 509 -0.61 -12.85 17.29
CA GLY A 509 0.59 -13.48 16.73
C GLY A 509 1.86 -13.39 17.59
N PRO A 510 2.86 -14.23 17.28
CA PRO A 510 4.14 -14.25 17.99
C PRO A 510 4.97 -12.99 17.74
N HIS A 511 5.97 -12.75 18.58
CA HIS A 511 7.02 -11.79 18.30
C HIS A 511 8.40 -12.40 18.55
N SER A 512 9.41 -11.94 17.82
CA SER A 512 10.81 -12.35 18.05
C SER A 512 11.80 -11.32 17.52
N GLU A 513 13.01 -11.36 18.06
CA GLU A 513 14.16 -10.58 17.59
C GLU A 513 15.31 -11.55 17.33
N ARG A 514 15.92 -11.49 16.15
CA ARG A 514 16.99 -12.38 15.70
C ARG A 514 18.11 -11.57 15.07
N LYS A 515 19.36 -12.00 15.30
CA LYS A 515 20.52 -11.53 14.55
C LYS A 515 20.87 -12.55 13.46
N GLN A 516 21.05 -12.09 12.23
CA GLN A 516 21.55 -12.90 11.13
C GLN A 516 23.08 -12.85 11.16
N PHE A 517 23.74 -14.00 11.39
CA PHE A 517 25.20 -14.08 11.38
C PHE A 517 25.69 -14.40 9.97
N LEU A 518 26.73 -13.68 9.52
CA LEU A 518 27.53 -14.08 8.36
C LEU A 518 28.32 -15.35 8.75
N GLN A 519 28.13 -16.46 8.04
CA GLN A 519 29.08 -17.56 8.15
C GLN A 519 30.41 -17.07 7.56
N ALA A 520 31.43 -16.97 8.43
CA ALA A 520 32.82 -16.63 8.15
C ALA A 520 33.12 -15.15 7.82
N GLN A 521 33.07 -14.27 8.82
CA GLN A 521 34.07 -13.20 8.96
C GLN A 521 34.43 -13.02 10.44
N GLU A 522 35.74 -12.92 10.70
CA GLU A 522 36.33 -12.60 12.00
C GLU A 522 35.72 -11.31 12.58
N GLU A 523 35.71 -11.25 13.92
CA GLU A 523 35.23 -10.17 14.77
C GLU A 523 35.08 -8.81 14.07
N VAL A 524 33.83 -8.45 13.73
CA VAL A 524 33.47 -7.07 13.42
C VAL A 524 33.74 -6.24 14.69
N PRO A 525 34.46 -5.11 14.62
CA PRO A 525 34.71 -4.30 15.80
C PRO A 525 33.36 -3.90 16.40
N THR A 526 33.18 -4.17 17.68
CA THR A 526 32.09 -3.59 18.47
C THR A 526 32.35 -2.10 18.63
N SER A 527 32.13 -1.31 17.57
CA SER A 527 32.01 0.13 17.72
C SER A 527 30.69 0.39 18.45
N ASN A 528 30.80 0.77 19.71
CA ASN A 528 29.70 1.26 20.56
C ASN A 528 29.13 2.62 20.08
N ASP A 529 29.35 3.00 18.83
CA ASP A 529 28.77 4.20 18.25
C ASP A 529 27.36 3.87 17.74
N ILE A 530 26.41 4.09 18.64
CA ILE A 530 24.97 3.94 18.40
C ILE A 530 24.56 4.92 17.29
N GLY A 531 24.25 4.40 16.10
CA GLY A 531 23.41 5.09 15.12
C GLY A 531 24.10 5.87 14.00
N LEU A 532 25.43 5.87 13.90
CA LEU A 532 26.17 6.55 12.82
C LEU A 532 27.26 5.63 12.26
N VAL A 533 27.11 5.21 11.01
CA VAL A 533 28.19 4.59 10.23
C VAL A 533 28.60 5.62 9.18
N ASP A 534 29.86 6.08 9.22
CA ASP A 534 30.41 7.04 8.26
C ASP A 534 29.63 8.38 8.16
N GLY A 535 29.08 8.84 9.28
CA GLY A 535 28.29 10.08 9.35
C GLY A 535 26.87 9.99 8.76
N ARG A 536 26.42 8.78 8.35
CA ARG A 536 25.06 8.52 7.87
C ARG A 536 24.22 7.82 8.93
N ARG A 537 22.93 8.16 8.97
CA ARG A 537 21.93 7.49 9.80
C ARG A 537 21.81 6.02 9.38
N LEU A 538 21.54 5.14 10.34
CA LEU A 538 21.28 3.73 10.05
C LEU A 538 19.96 3.57 9.28
N LEU A 539 19.89 2.63 8.36
CA LEU A 539 18.69 2.42 7.55
C LEU A 539 17.85 1.25 8.08
N VAL A 540 16.54 1.47 8.25
CA VAL A 540 15.60 0.45 8.71
C VAL A 540 14.54 0.20 7.65
N LEU A 541 14.39 -1.06 7.24
CA LEU A 541 13.32 -1.53 6.38
C LEU A 541 12.15 -2.05 7.22
N VAL A 542 11.02 -1.33 7.18
CA VAL A 542 9.78 -1.72 7.85
C VAL A 542 8.85 -2.36 6.82
N VAL A 543 8.58 -3.66 6.94
CA VAL A 543 7.75 -4.41 6.00
C VAL A 543 6.39 -4.74 6.61
N PHE A 544 5.32 -4.26 5.96
CA PHE A 544 3.94 -4.58 6.30
C PHE A 544 3.41 -5.73 5.45
N ILE A 545 3.00 -6.82 6.10
CA ILE A 545 2.45 -8.01 5.46
C ILE A 545 0.93 -7.98 5.60
N GLY A 546 0.23 -7.78 4.49
CA GLY A 546 -1.22 -7.55 4.45
C GLY A 546 -1.59 -6.08 4.25
N GLY A 547 -0.61 -5.18 4.18
CA GLY A 547 -0.77 -3.82 3.68
C GLY A 547 -0.43 -2.70 4.67
N VAL A 548 -0.23 -1.50 4.14
CA VAL A 548 0.07 -0.26 4.89
C VAL A 548 -0.78 0.89 4.36
N THR A 549 -1.20 1.82 5.21
CA THR A 549 -1.95 3.02 4.81
C THR A 549 -1.02 4.22 4.55
N PHE A 550 -1.51 5.23 3.84
CA PHE A 550 -0.76 6.46 3.64
C PHE A 550 -0.54 7.23 4.95
N ALA A 551 -1.50 7.19 5.89
CA ALA A 551 -1.31 7.75 7.22
C ALA A 551 -0.19 7.04 8.02
N GLU A 552 -0.07 5.72 7.90
CA GLU A 552 1.05 4.98 8.50
C GLU A 552 2.39 5.36 7.87
N ILE A 553 2.44 5.52 6.54
CA ILE A 553 3.62 6.02 5.83
C ILE A 553 3.97 7.45 6.29
N SER A 554 2.99 8.34 6.40
CA SER A 554 3.17 9.72 6.90
C SER A 554 3.76 9.71 8.32
N ALA A 555 3.24 8.86 9.20
CA ALA A 555 3.73 8.73 10.56
C ALA A 555 5.17 8.19 10.63
N LEU A 556 5.56 7.27 9.74
CA LEU A 556 6.95 6.79 9.63
C LEU A 556 7.89 7.91 9.15
N ARG A 557 7.47 8.68 8.13
CA ARG A 557 8.23 9.85 7.67
C ARG A 557 8.39 10.88 8.77
N PHE A 558 7.33 11.16 9.53
CA PHE A 558 7.38 12.02 10.70
C PHE A 558 8.39 11.52 11.74
N LEU A 559 8.37 10.22 12.09
CA LEU A 559 9.37 9.65 13.01
C LEU A 559 10.80 9.80 12.48
N SER A 560 11.03 9.55 11.19
CA SER A 560 12.34 9.69 10.54
C SER A 560 12.86 11.14 10.56
N ALA A 561 11.96 12.12 10.59
CA ALA A 561 12.28 13.55 10.57
C ALA A 561 12.53 14.14 11.97
N GLN A 562 12.23 13.42 13.05
CA GLN A 562 12.39 13.91 14.43
C GLN A 562 13.85 14.26 14.77
N GLU A 563 14.04 15.31 15.56
CA GLU A 563 15.35 15.67 16.08
C GLU A 563 15.92 14.54 16.97
N GLY A 564 17.21 14.23 16.79
CA GLY A 564 17.86 13.12 17.49
C GLY A 564 17.53 11.73 16.95
N MET A 565 16.68 11.61 15.92
CA MET A 565 16.45 10.32 15.26
C MET A 565 17.70 9.87 14.50
N THR A 566 18.18 8.66 14.83
CA THR A 566 19.41 8.07 14.27
C THR A 566 19.14 7.14 13.08
N TYR A 567 17.88 6.97 12.69
CA TYR A 567 17.49 6.06 11.63
C TYR A 567 16.75 6.77 10.51
N ASP A 568 17.07 6.40 9.27
CA ASP A 568 16.21 6.62 8.12
C ASP A 568 15.34 5.38 7.90
N LEU A 569 14.09 5.59 7.46
CA LEU A 569 13.11 4.52 7.32
C LEU A 569 12.72 4.32 5.86
N ILE A 570 12.63 3.05 5.44
CA ILE A 570 12.03 2.64 4.17
C ILE A 570 10.88 1.70 4.47
N VAL A 571 9.77 1.88 3.77
CA VAL A 571 8.57 1.06 3.88
C VAL A 571 8.59 -0.01 2.79
N GLY A 572 8.53 -1.28 3.17
CA GLY A 572 8.11 -2.38 2.31
C GLY A 572 6.65 -2.74 2.60
N THR A 573 5.88 -3.11 1.59
CA THR A 573 4.50 -3.57 1.84
C THR A 573 4.05 -4.57 0.79
N THR A 574 3.18 -5.51 1.18
CA THR A 574 2.45 -6.32 0.20
C THR A 574 1.62 -5.43 -0.72
N LYS A 575 0.96 -4.40 -0.17
CA LYS A 575 0.15 -3.44 -0.94
C LYS A 575 -0.09 -2.16 -0.11
N ILE A 576 -0.15 -1.00 -0.76
CA ILE A 576 -0.71 0.20 -0.12
C ILE A 576 -2.23 0.06 -0.11
N ILE A 577 -2.86 0.22 1.05
CA ILE A 577 -4.27 -0.03 1.28
C ILE A 577 -4.93 1.11 2.06
N ASN A 578 -6.25 1.14 2.04
CA ASN A 578 -7.09 1.80 3.03
C ASN A 578 -8.15 0.81 3.55
N GLY A 579 -9.01 1.27 4.45
CA GLY A 579 -10.09 0.44 5.01
C GLY A 579 -11.01 -0.14 3.94
N SER A 580 -11.38 0.66 2.94
CA SER A 580 -12.26 0.24 1.85
C SER A 580 -11.58 -0.82 0.97
N SER A 581 -10.39 -0.54 0.45
CA SER A 581 -9.68 -1.47 -0.45
C SER A 581 -9.35 -2.81 0.23
N LEU A 582 -9.07 -2.79 1.54
CA LEU A 582 -8.85 -4.04 2.30
C LEU A 582 -10.15 -4.84 2.40
N LEU A 583 -11.26 -4.21 2.80
CA LEU A 583 -12.54 -4.89 2.98
C LEU A 583 -13.13 -5.38 1.65
N GLU A 584 -12.92 -4.65 0.56
CA GLU A 584 -13.30 -5.09 -0.79
C GLU A 584 -12.70 -6.44 -1.14
N THR A 585 -11.47 -6.74 -0.72
CA THR A 585 -10.88 -8.07 -0.96
C THR A 585 -11.68 -9.19 -0.29
N LEU A 586 -12.38 -8.91 0.81
CA LEU A 586 -13.15 -9.88 1.59
C LEU A 586 -14.61 -10.03 1.11
N ILE A 587 -15.04 -9.20 0.16
CA ILE A 587 -16.37 -9.27 -0.44
C ILE A 587 -16.33 -10.21 -1.64
N ASP A 588 -17.03 -11.35 -1.54
CA ASP A 588 -17.10 -12.36 -2.61
C ASP A 588 -18.22 -12.09 -3.63
N VAL A 589 -18.96 -10.99 -3.48
CA VAL A 589 -20.00 -10.60 -4.44
C VAL A 589 -19.31 -9.97 -5.65
N GLN A 590 -19.42 -10.61 -6.82
CA GLN A 590 -18.97 -9.99 -8.06
C GLN A 590 -19.84 -8.75 -8.34
N PRO A 591 -19.24 -7.60 -8.67
CA PRO A 591 -20.00 -6.45 -9.16
C PRO A 591 -20.70 -6.74 -10.48
#